data_AF-A0A7X6PTJ3-F1
#
_entry.id   AF-A0A7X6PTJ3-F1
#
_cell.length_a   1.000
_cell.length_b   1.000
_cell.length_c   1.000
_cell.angle_alpha   90.00
_cell.angle_beta   90.00
_cell.angle_gamma   90.00
#
_symmetry.space_group_name_H-M   'P 1'
#
loop_
_entity.id
_entity.type
_entity.pdbx_description
1 polymer ?
#
loop_
_entity_poly.entity_id
_entity_poly.type
_entity_poly.pdbx_seq_one_letter_code
_entity_poly.pdbx_strand_id
1 'polypeptide(L)'
;MSEKLKKSLLYTYGIGDLCFTLLVCMEVYYFTVFLTDYAKFSMLTGNVIVYVTGVGDIVCAFLAGVILQKVSFKSGGKYRPWLIIAPPLIVILFIFQFSNVGNEALAATVIIIGFLASHLFWNVGYG
;
A
#
# COMPACT_ATOMS: atom_id res chain seq x y z
N MET A 1 25.94 3.15 -24.34
CA MET A 1 25.95 4.61 -24.06
C MET A 1 24.64 4.91 -23.36
N SER A 2 24.66 5.07 -22.03
CA SER A 2 23.44 5.31 -21.24
C SER A 2 22.88 6.67 -21.63
N GLU A 3 21.74 6.69 -22.33
CA GLU A 3 20.97 7.93 -22.49
C GLU A 3 20.68 8.45 -21.09
N LYS A 4 21.32 9.57 -20.73
CA LYS A 4 21.07 10.21 -19.44
C LYS A 4 19.59 10.59 -19.39
N LEU A 5 18.87 9.98 -18.46
CA LEU A 5 17.47 10.27 -18.19
C LEU A 5 17.29 11.80 -18.07
N LYS A 6 16.30 12.38 -18.75
CA LYS A 6 15.99 13.81 -18.65
C LYS A 6 15.92 14.20 -17.17
N LYS A 7 16.64 15.23 -16.76
CA LYS A 7 16.66 15.72 -15.36
C LYS A 7 15.25 15.92 -14.79
N SER A 8 14.33 16.42 -15.61
CA SER A 8 12.91 16.57 -15.25
C SER A 8 12.24 15.25 -14.86
N LEU A 9 12.51 14.15 -15.58
CA LEU A 9 11.95 12.83 -15.25
C LEU A 9 12.52 12.30 -13.92
N LEU A 10 13.80 12.58 -13.66
CA LEU A 10 14.48 12.18 -12.43
C LEU A 10 13.93 12.93 -11.22
N TYR A 11 13.69 14.23 -11.34
CA TYR A 11 13.05 15.01 -10.27
C TYR A 11 11.59 14.61 -10.03
N THR A 12 10.80 14.37 -11.08
CA THR A 12 9.40 13.92 -10.91
C THR A 12 9.31 12.55 -10.26
N TYR A 13 10.24 11.64 -10.61
CA TYR A 13 10.30 10.32 -9.99
C TYR A 13 10.75 10.43 -8.53
N GLY A 14 11.77 11.23 -8.23
CA GLY A 14 12.24 11.44 -6.85
C GLY A 14 11.19 12.08 -5.95
N ILE A 15 10.43 13.07 -6.44
CA ILE A 15 9.32 13.67 -5.67
C ILE A 15 8.22 12.64 -5.43
N GLY A 16 7.86 11.84 -6.45
CA GLY A 16 6.88 10.76 -6.31
C GLY A 16 7.29 9.74 -5.26
N ASP A 17 8.55 9.31 -5.29
CA ASP A 17 9.10 8.33 -4.36
C ASP A 17 9.18 8.86 -2.91
N LEU A 18 9.52 10.14 -2.74
CA LEU A 18 9.50 10.81 -1.44
C LEU A 18 8.09 10.88 -0.85
N CYS A 19 7.11 11.33 -1.65
CA CYS A 19 5.71 11.41 -1.20
C CYS A 19 5.16 10.03 -0.86
N PHE A 20 5.52 9.02 -1.65
CA PHE A 20 5.11 7.64 -1.41
C PHE A 20 5.72 7.09 -0.11
N THR A 21 7.03 7.26 0.08
CA THR A 21 7.72 6.84 1.31
C THR A 21 7.12 7.52 2.54
N LEU A 22 6.82 8.81 2.45
CA LEU A 22 6.20 9.56 3.55
C LEU A 22 4.81 9.02 3.89
N LEU A 23 4.00 8.68 2.87
CA LEU A 23 2.67 8.09 3.06
C LEU A 23 2.75 6.73 3.75
N VAL A 24 3.68 5.85 3.32
CA VAL A 24 3.90 4.54 3.96
C VAL A 24 4.38 4.70 5.41
N CYS A 25 5.32 5.60 5.67
CA CYS A 25 5.78 5.86 7.04
C CYS A 25 4.62 6.33 7.93
N MET A 26 3.77 7.23 7.43
CA MET A 26 2.61 7.69 8.18
C MET A 26 1.66 6.53 8.50
N GLU A 27 1.42 5.62 7.56
CA GLU A 27 0.61 4.44 7.82
C GLU A 27 1.14 3.56 8.94
N VAL A 28 2.38 3.09 8.80
CA VAL A 28 2.96 2.11 9.73
C VAL A 28 3.01 2.66 11.15
N TYR A 29 3.31 3.95 11.31
CA TYR A 29 3.35 4.58 12.63
C TYR A 29 1.96 4.87 13.22
N TYR A 30 0.99 5.30 12.41
CA TYR A 30 -0.33 5.68 12.92
C TYR A 30 -1.35 4.53 12.92
N PHE A 31 -1.09 3.40 12.24
CA PHE A 31 -2.04 2.29 12.16
C PHE A 31 -2.35 1.69 13.52
N THR A 32 -1.33 1.45 14.35
CA THR A 32 -1.52 0.90 15.70
C THR A 32 -2.25 1.87 16.63
N VAL A 33 -1.90 3.15 16.58
CA VAL A 33 -2.57 4.23 17.34
C VAL A 33 -4.02 4.39 16.91
N PHE A 34 -4.32 4.26 15.61
CA PHE A 34 -5.70 4.29 15.11
C PHE A 34 -6.53 3.14 15.67
N LEU A 35 -5.97 1.92 15.70
CA LEU A 35 -6.66 0.75 16.22
C LEU A 35 -6.96 0.87 17.73
N THR A 36 -6.04 1.44 18.52
CA THR A 36 -6.19 1.54 19.98
C THR A 36 -6.98 2.76 20.42
N ASP A 37 -6.66 3.95 19.90
CA ASP A 37 -7.15 5.22 20.47
C ASP A 37 -8.42 5.72 19.77
N TYR A 38 -8.53 5.50 18.46
CA TYR A 38 -9.63 6.02 17.64
C TYR A 38 -10.72 4.97 17.37
N ALA A 39 -10.33 3.75 17.04
CA ALA A 39 -11.26 2.64 16.84
C ALA A 39 -11.65 1.95 18.17
N LYS A 40 -10.94 2.23 19.27
CA LYS A 40 -11.18 1.70 20.61
C LYS A 40 -11.31 0.17 20.62
N PHE A 41 -10.56 -0.52 19.77
CA PHE A 41 -10.56 -1.97 19.77
C PHE A 41 -9.96 -2.48 21.08
N SER A 42 -10.48 -3.62 21.57
CA SER A 42 -9.83 -4.35 22.65
C SER A 42 -8.38 -4.69 22.24
N MET A 43 -7.48 -4.66 23.22
CA MET A 43 -6.05 -4.96 23.03
C MET A 43 -5.83 -6.31 22.31
N LEU A 44 -6.69 -7.29 22.59
CA LEU A 44 -6.65 -8.59 21.92
C LEU A 44 -6.97 -8.47 20.42
N THR A 45 -8.04 -7.74 20.08
CA THR A 45 -8.49 -7.56 18.70
C THR A 45 -7.48 -6.74 17.88
N GLY A 46 -6.91 -5.68 18.47
CA GLY A 46 -5.86 -4.88 17.81
C GLY A 46 -4.62 -5.71 17.44
N ASN A 47 -4.15 -6.56 18.36
CA ASN A 47 -3.01 -7.44 18.12
C ASN A 47 -3.30 -8.49 17.02
N VAL A 48 -4.51 -9.04 16.99
CA VAL A 48 -4.92 -9.98 15.94
C VAL A 48 -4.93 -9.30 14.58
N ILE A 49 -5.46 -8.08 14.48
CA ILE A 49 -5.47 -7.31 13.23
C ILE A 49 -4.04 -7.10 12.73
N VAL A 50 -3.13 -6.59 13.57
CA VAL A 50 -1.73 -6.33 13.19
C VAL A 50 -1.01 -7.61 12.76
N TYR A 51 -1.27 -8.73 13.45
CA TYR A 51 -0.69 -10.01 13.09
C TYR A 51 -1.19 -10.51 11.72
N VAL A 52 -2.51 -10.47 11.49
CA VAL A 52 -3.12 -10.91 10.22
C VAL A 52 -2.66 -10.02 9.06
N THR A 53 -2.59 -8.70 9.26
CA THR A 53 -2.12 -7.77 8.24
C THR A 53 -0.64 -7.97 7.91
N GLY A 54 0.21 -8.25 8.90
CA GLY A 54 1.63 -8.54 8.68
C GLY A 54 1.88 -9.84 7.91
N VAL A 55 1.17 -10.93 8.25
CA VAL A 55 1.25 -12.19 7.49
C VAL A 55 0.68 -12.01 6.08
N GLY A 56 -0.41 -11.25 5.95
CA GLY A 56 -1.02 -10.92 4.66
C GLY A 56 -0.07 -10.14 3.74
N ASP A 57 0.67 -9.17 4.28
CA ASP A 57 1.63 -8.38 3.52
C ASP A 57 2.76 -9.24 2.93
N ILE A 58 3.30 -10.18 3.71
CA ILE A 58 4.31 -11.13 3.22
C ILE A 58 3.77 -11.90 1.99
N VAL A 59 2.53 -12.37 2.05
CA VAL A 59 1.89 -13.07 0.92
C VAL A 59 1.67 -12.13 -0.27
N CYS A 60 1.23 -10.90 -0.02
CA CYS A 60 1.07 -9.87 -1.03
C CYS A 60 2.39 -9.55 -1.75
N ALA A 61 3.52 -9.52 -1.04
CA ALA A 61 4.84 -9.31 -1.63
C ALA A 61 5.23 -10.43 -2.61
N PHE A 62 4.98 -11.69 -2.25
CA PHE A 62 5.19 -12.82 -3.17
C PHE A 62 4.29 -12.76 -4.40
N LEU A 63 3.00 -12.46 -4.20
CA LEU A 63 2.03 -12.33 -5.30
C LEU A 63 2.41 -11.18 -6.25
N ALA A 64 2.87 -10.06 -5.69
CA ALA A 64 3.29 -8.91 -6.46
C ALA A 64 4.46 -9.22 -7.39
N GLY A 65 5.48 -9.94 -6.90
CA GLY A 65 6.60 -10.40 -7.72
C GLY A 65 6.16 -11.29 -8.88
N VAL A 66 5.17 -12.18 -8.66
CA VAL A 66 4.60 -13.03 -9.72
C VAL A 66 3.82 -12.18 -10.74
N ILE A 67 3.05 -11.19 -10.29
CA ILE A 67 2.27 -10.29 -11.14
C ILE A 67 3.20 -9.45 -12.02
N LEU A 68 4.28 -8.90 -11.47
CA LEU A 68 5.31 -8.16 -12.20
C LEU A 68 5.99 -9.00 -13.29
N GLN A 69 6.22 -10.29 -13.02
CA GLN A 69 6.80 -11.20 -14.00
C GLN A 69 5.84 -11.55 -15.14
N LYS A 70 4.55 -11.73 -14.84
CA LYS A 70 3.54 -12.17 -15.82
C LYS A 70 2.85 -11.04 -16.59
N VAL A 71 2.67 -9.87 -15.99
CA VAL A 71 1.90 -8.77 -16.60
C VAL A 71 2.85 -7.82 -17.34
N SER A 72 2.92 -7.98 -18.65
CA SER A 72 3.60 -7.05 -19.56
C SER A 72 2.56 -6.18 -20.27
N PHE A 73 2.57 -4.87 -19.98
CA PHE A 73 1.73 -3.91 -20.69
C PHE A 73 2.35 -3.52 -22.05
N LYS A 74 1.54 -3.55 -23.11
CA LYS A 74 1.95 -3.34 -24.51
C LYS A 74 2.40 -1.91 -24.86
N SER A 75 2.13 -0.88 -24.03
CA SER A 75 2.27 0.53 -24.44
C SER A 75 3.27 1.37 -23.64
N GLY A 76 4.13 0.79 -22.77
CA GLY A 76 5.03 1.63 -21.96
C GLY A 76 6.14 0.94 -21.17
N GLY A 77 6.42 -0.35 -21.42
CA GLY A 77 7.37 -1.15 -20.63
C GLY A 77 6.73 -1.82 -19.41
N LYS A 78 7.48 -2.67 -18.71
CA LYS A 78 6.97 -3.49 -17.59
C LYS A 78 6.62 -2.67 -16.34
N TYR A 79 7.42 -1.67 -15.97
CA TYR A 79 7.33 -0.98 -14.67
C TYR A 79 6.64 0.40 -14.73
N ARG A 80 6.71 1.07 -15.88
CA ARG A 80 6.23 2.45 -16.06
C ARG A 80 4.71 2.64 -15.82
N PRO A 81 3.83 1.74 -16.29
CA PRO A 81 2.39 1.85 -16.04
C PRO A 81 2.03 1.65 -14.57
N TRP A 82 2.73 0.75 -13.88
CA TRP A 82 2.53 0.48 -12.45
C TRP A 82 2.86 1.68 -11.58
N LEU A 83 3.92 2.42 -11.90
CA LEU A 83 4.29 3.66 -11.20
C LEU A 83 3.28 4.81 -11.32
N ILE A 84 2.38 4.76 -12.31
CA ILE A 84 1.33 5.77 -12.51
C ILE A 84 -0.01 5.31 -11.91
N ILE A 85 -0.31 4.01 -12.00
CA ILE A 85 -1.59 3.43 -11.58
C ILE A 85 -1.61 3.06 -10.10
N ALA A 86 -0.49 2.59 -9.54
CA ALA A 86 -0.42 2.19 -8.13
C ALA A 86 -0.66 3.35 -7.16
N PRO A 87 -0.08 4.56 -7.33
CA PRO A 87 -0.26 5.65 -6.37
C PRO A 87 -1.72 6.08 -6.13
N PRO A 88 -2.56 6.34 -7.15
CA PRO A 88 -3.96 6.72 -6.91
C PRO A 88 -4.80 5.59 -6.31
N LEU A 89 -4.52 4.32 -6.65
CA LEU A 89 -5.21 3.17 -6.04
C LEU A 89 -4.87 3.03 -4.56
N ILE A 90 -3.60 3.20 -4.19
CA ILE A 90 -3.14 3.13 -2.80
C ILE A 90 -3.80 4.21 -1.96
N VAL A 91 -3.92 5.44 -2.48
CA VAL A 91 -4.58 6.55 -1.75
C VAL A 91 -6.06 6.25 -1.48
N ILE A 92 -6.80 5.70 -2.45
CA ILE A 92 -8.21 5.35 -2.26
C ILE A 92 -8.35 4.26 -1.18
N LEU A 93 -7.51 3.22 -1.25
CA LEU A 93 -7.53 2.11 -0.29
C LEU A 93 -7.10 2.53 1.12
N PHE A 94 -6.18 3.49 1.23
CA PHE A 94 -5.80 4.14 2.49
C PHE A 94 -6.97 4.82 3.18
N ILE A 95 -7.77 5.56 2.42
CA ILE A 95 -8.95 6.24 2.97
C ILE A 95 -9.93 5.20 3.56
N PHE A 96 -10.07 4.05 2.90
CA PHE A 96 -10.88 2.95 3.43
C PHE A 96 -10.28 2.31 4.68
N GLN A 97 -8.95 2.19 4.77
CA GLN A 97 -8.26 1.62 5.93
C GLN A 97 -8.37 2.47 7.21
N PHE A 98 -8.53 3.79 7.07
CA PHE A 98 -8.74 4.71 8.21
C PHE A 98 -10.22 5.08 8.43
N SER A 99 -11.14 4.40 7.73
CA SER A 99 -12.58 4.63 7.89
C SER A 99 -13.18 3.67 8.91
N ASN A 100 -13.64 4.18 10.05
CA ASN A 100 -14.39 3.40 11.03
C ASN A 100 -15.89 3.46 10.67
N VAL A 101 -16.40 2.42 10.00
CA VAL A 101 -17.80 2.34 9.58
C VAL A 101 -18.50 1.16 10.26
N GLY A 102 -19.47 1.46 11.12
CA GLY A 102 -20.45 0.50 11.61
C GLY A 102 -20.01 -0.30 12.85
N ASN A 103 -20.24 -1.61 12.81
CA ASN A 103 -19.99 -2.55 13.91
C ASN A 103 -18.49 -2.90 14.02
N GLU A 104 -17.97 -3.13 15.22
CA GLU A 104 -16.55 -3.44 15.50
C GLU A 104 -15.99 -4.53 14.58
N ALA A 105 -16.74 -5.61 14.35
CA ALA A 105 -16.33 -6.71 13.47
C ALA A 105 -16.31 -6.32 11.97
N LEU A 106 -17.24 -5.47 11.55
CA LEU A 106 -17.31 -4.98 10.17
C LEU A 106 -16.19 -3.97 9.90
N ALA A 107 -15.95 -3.04 10.83
CA ALA A 107 -14.85 -2.09 10.77
C ALA A 107 -13.50 -2.81 10.70
N ALA A 108 -13.25 -3.80 11.57
CA ALA A 108 -12.02 -4.59 11.54
C ALA A 108 -11.81 -5.30 10.19
N THR A 109 -12.87 -5.87 9.61
CA THR A 109 -12.79 -6.57 8.31
C THR A 109 -12.47 -5.61 7.16
N VAL A 110 -13.09 -4.43 7.14
CA VAL A 110 -12.84 -3.40 6.12
C VAL A 110 -11.40 -2.88 6.21
N ILE A 111 -10.90 -2.67 7.44
CA ILE A 111 -9.53 -2.22 7.69
C ILE A 111 -8.52 -3.26 7.20
N ILE A 112 -8.74 -4.55 7.49
CA ILE A 112 -7.85 -5.64 7.04
C ILE A 112 -7.85 -5.74 5.51
N ILE A 113 -9.01 -5.71 4.86
CA ILE A 113 -9.11 -5.81 3.40
C ILE A 113 -8.47 -4.59 2.73
N GLY A 114 -8.69 -3.38 3.26
CA GLY A 114 -8.06 -2.15 2.80
C GLY A 114 -6.54 -2.21 2.91
N PHE A 115 -6.02 -2.68 4.04
CA PHE A 115 -4.59 -2.86 4.28
C PHE A 115 -3.96 -3.84 3.28
N LEU A 116 -4.53 -5.05 3.13
CA LEU A 116 -3.99 -6.06 2.22
C LEU A 116 -4.01 -5.60 0.76
N ALA A 117 -5.09 -4.93 0.34
CA ALA A 117 -5.20 -4.40 -1.01
C ALA A 117 -4.15 -3.31 -1.25
N SER A 118 -3.99 -2.35 -0.32
CA SER A 118 -2.97 -1.29 -0.40
C SER A 118 -1.56 -1.88 -0.50
N HIS A 119 -1.24 -2.86 0.35
CA HIS A 119 0.07 -3.51 0.37
C HIS A 119 0.34 -4.36 -0.87
N LEU A 120 -0.69 -4.94 -1.49
CA LEU A 120 -0.53 -5.61 -2.78
C LEU A 120 -0.13 -4.63 -3.87
N PHE A 121 -0.76 -3.45 -3.94
CA PHE A 121 -0.38 -2.42 -4.93
C PHE A 121 0.98 -1.78 -4.62
N TRP A 122 1.34 -1.60 -3.34
CA TRP A 122 2.67 -1.16 -2.93
C TRP A 122 3.74 -2.12 -3.43
N ASN A 123 3.59 -3.41 -3.13
CA ASN A 123 4.55 -4.43 -3.53
C ASN A 123 4.66 -4.58 -5.06
N VAL A 124 3.60 -4.34 -5.83
CA VAL A 124 3.67 -4.39 -7.30
C VAL A 124 4.33 -3.13 -7.89
N GLY A 125 4.17 -1.96 -7.25
CA GLY A 125 4.78 -0.71 -7.72
C GLY A 125 6.31 -0.67 -7.54
N TYR A 126 6.83 -1.40 -6.55
CA TYR A 126 8.23 -1.35 -6.10
C TYR A 126 8.99 -2.69 -6.15
N GLY A 127 8.32 -3.79 -6.48
CA GLY A 127 8.94 -5.12 -6.64
C GLY A 127 9.68 -5.34 -7.96
#